data_AF-A0A669DJK3-F1
#
_entry.id   AF-A0A669DJK3-F1
#
_cell.length_a   1.000
_cell.length_b   1.000
_cell.length_c   1.000
_cell.angle_alpha   90.00
_cell.angle_beta   90.00
_cell.angle_gamma   90.00
#
_symmetry.space_group_name_H-M   'P 1'
#
loop_
_entity.id
_entity.type
_entity.pdbx_description
1 polymer ?
#
loop_
_entity_poly.entity_id
_entity_poly.type
_entity_poly.pdbx_seq_one_letter_code
_entity_poly.pdbx_strand_id
1 'polypeptide(L)'
;LILIRNVFYVYLSISVAYSYNIDLEHPLVFRGPNSSFFGYSVLEHYHDNTRWVIVGAPKANSSYSSSVHSPGAIYKCRVHSNPDRRCTEMDLGRGNRQRESCGKTCQGDRDDEWMGVSLARQDSANGKILACAHRWKNVFYESEYILPHGYCSIIPPTLQHGTKPLIPCYEDYKQKYGEEHGSCQAGIAGVFTEELVVMGAPGSYYWTGTVKVYNLTSESFYSPNKDNIDSHRYSYLGYAVTAGHFSSPNVIDIAAGAPQHSTNGKVYIFKIDGASLVKSFQASGKMV
;
A
#
# COMPACT_ATOMS: atom_id res chain seq x y z
N LEU A 1 4.23 -84.89 -8.73
CA LEU A 1 3.24 -83.83 -8.41
C LEU A 1 3.99 -82.50 -8.31
N ILE A 2 3.53 -81.50 -9.05
CA ILE A 2 4.13 -80.16 -9.19
C ILE A 2 3.76 -79.34 -7.95
N LEU A 3 4.74 -78.82 -7.19
CA LEU A 3 4.48 -77.86 -6.11
C LEU A 3 4.72 -76.43 -6.62
N ILE A 4 3.64 -75.67 -6.63
CA ILE A 4 3.50 -74.33 -7.20
C ILE A 4 4.25 -73.32 -6.31
N ARG A 5 5.19 -72.58 -6.91
CA ARG A 5 5.91 -71.48 -6.25
C ARG A 5 5.00 -70.25 -6.22
N ASN A 6 4.34 -70.01 -5.08
CA ASN A 6 3.53 -68.81 -4.90
C ASN A 6 4.43 -67.58 -4.78
N VAL A 7 4.47 -66.76 -5.84
CA VAL A 7 5.15 -65.46 -5.84
C VAL A 7 4.14 -64.41 -5.41
N PHE A 8 4.36 -63.77 -4.26
CA PHE A 8 3.55 -62.64 -3.80
C PHE A 8 4.10 -61.34 -4.41
N TYR A 9 3.28 -60.67 -5.24
CA TYR A 9 3.56 -59.32 -5.74
C TYR A 9 2.92 -58.30 -4.80
N VAL A 10 3.73 -57.45 -4.17
CA VAL A 10 3.27 -56.29 -3.40
C VAL A 10 3.15 -55.11 -4.36
N TYR A 11 1.91 -54.74 -4.71
CA TYR A 11 1.64 -53.50 -5.44
C TYR A 11 1.65 -52.32 -4.48
N LEU A 12 2.71 -51.52 -4.52
CA LEU A 12 2.79 -50.25 -3.79
C LEU A 12 2.10 -49.16 -4.62
N SER A 13 0.81 -48.91 -4.34
CA SER A 13 0.09 -47.76 -4.90
C SER A 13 0.48 -46.49 -4.15
N ILE A 14 1.39 -45.70 -4.72
CA ILE A 14 1.73 -44.37 -4.21
C ILE A 14 0.68 -43.39 -4.71
N SER A 15 -0.27 -43.01 -3.86
CA SER A 15 -1.22 -41.94 -4.14
C SER A 15 -0.59 -40.60 -3.81
N VAL A 16 -0.38 -39.75 -4.83
CA VAL A 16 0.05 -38.36 -4.65
C VAL A 16 -1.17 -37.55 -4.20
N ALA A 17 -1.25 -37.22 -2.91
CA ALA A 17 -2.30 -36.34 -2.39
C ALA A 17 -1.89 -34.88 -2.61
N TYR A 18 -2.63 -34.16 -3.46
CA TYR A 18 -2.56 -32.71 -3.54
C TYR A 18 -3.35 -32.12 -2.38
N SER A 19 -2.72 -31.93 -1.23
CA SER A 19 -3.38 -31.28 -0.10
C SER A 19 -3.45 -29.77 -0.34
N TYR A 20 -4.64 -29.26 -0.64
CA TYR A 20 -4.99 -27.84 -0.49
C TYR A 20 -5.96 -27.71 0.70
N ASN A 21 -5.79 -26.66 1.52
CA ASN A 21 -6.48 -26.50 2.81
C ASN A 21 -7.36 -25.23 2.89
N ILE A 22 -7.66 -24.60 1.76
CA ILE A 22 -8.60 -23.48 1.68
C ILE A 22 -9.99 -24.03 1.40
N ASP A 23 -10.94 -23.75 2.29
CA ASP A 23 -12.35 -24.12 2.10
C ASP A 23 -13.01 -23.19 1.07
N LEU A 24 -13.50 -23.78 -0.01
CA LEU A 24 -14.21 -23.08 -1.08
C LEU A 24 -15.73 -23.21 -0.96
N GLU A 25 -16.24 -24.11 -0.12
CA GLU A 25 -17.67 -24.37 0.06
C GLU A 25 -18.33 -23.39 1.03
N HIS A 26 -17.59 -22.94 2.06
CA HIS A 26 -18.11 -22.05 3.11
C HIS A 26 -17.41 -20.68 3.18
N PRO A 27 -17.34 -19.89 2.08
CA PRO A 27 -16.71 -18.58 2.13
C PRO A 27 -17.56 -17.55 2.87
N LEU A 28 -16.89 -16.65 3.59
CA LEU A 28 -17.50 -15.43 4.11
C LEU A 28 -17.42 -14.33 3.04
N VAL A 29 -18.58 -13.96 2.48
CA VAL A 29 -18.67 -12.93 1.44
C VAL A 29 -19.20 -11.64 2.01
N PHE A 30 -18.34 -10.61 2.07
CA PHE A 30 -18.70 -9.25 2.41
C PHE A 30 -19.03 -8.45 1.15
N ARG A 31 -20.11 -7.65 1.20
CA ARG A 31 -20.54 -6.79 0.09
C ARG A 31 -20.48 -5.33 0.53
N GLY A 32 -19.91 -4.49 -0.33
CA GLY A 32 -19.86 -3.04 -0.13
C GLY A 32 -20.76 -2.27 -1.10
N PRO A 33 -20.68 -0.94 -1.08
CA PRO A 33 -21.49 -0.09 -1.98
C PRO A 33 -21.17 -0.32 -3.46
N ASN A 34 -22.18 -0.24 -4.31
CA ASN A 34 -22.01 -0.39 -5.76
C ASN A 34 -21.14 0.72 -6.34
N SER A 35 -20.37 0.38 -7.38
CA SER A 35 -19.51 1.33 -8.13
C SER A 35 -18.45 2.07 -7.29
N SER A 36 -18.17 1.59 -6.07
CA SER A 36 -17.23 2.23 -5.13
C SER A 36 -15.80 1.67 -5.22
N PHE A 37 -15.59 0.62 -6.02
CA PHE A 37 -14.38 -0.20 -6.04
C PHE A 37 -14.09 -0.85 -4.68
N PHE A 38 -15.13 -1.17 -3.91
CA PHE A 38 -14.99 -1.95 -2.68
C PHE A 38 -14.27 -3.28 -2.97
N GLY A 39 -13.17 -3.51 -2.26
CA GLY A 39 -12.30 -4.67 -2.46
C GLY A 39 -11.05 -4.38 -3.28
N TYR A 40 -10.83 -3.11 -3.69
CA TYR A 40 -9.60 -2.72 -4.40
C TYR A 40 -8.34 -3.03 -3.59
N SER A 41 -8.41 -2.86 -2.28
CA SER A 41 -7.38 -3.30 -1.33
C SER A 41 -8.05 -3.98 -0.13
N VAL A 42 -7.38 -5.00 0.42
CA VAL A 42 -7.89 -5.79 1.55
C VAL A 42 -6.75 -6.13 2.51
N LEU A 43 -7.03 -6.14 3.81
CA LEU A 43 -6.14 -6.73 4.81
C LEU A 43 -6.93 -7.33 5.97
N GLU A 44 -6.29 -8.24 6.69
CA GLU A 44 -6.79 -8.76 7.96
C GLU A 44 -6.27 -7.91 9.12
N HIS A 45 -7.13 -7.66 10.11
CA HIS A 45 -6.78 -6.89 11.29
C HIS A 45 -7.28 -7.60 12.56
N TYR A 46 -6.40 -7.76 13.53
CA TYR A 46 -6.74 -8.30 14.84
C TYR A 46 -6.36 -7.32 15.93
N HIS A 47 -7.31 -7.01 16.79
CA HIS A 47 -7.12 -6.19 17.98
C HIS A 47 -8.20 -6.50 19.00
N ASP A 48 -7.82 -6.56 20.29
CA ASP A 48 -8.72 -6.80 21.42
C ASP A 48 -9.70 -7.97 21.20
N ASN A 49 -9.13 -9.13 20.89
CA ASN A 49 -9.85 -10.37 20.57
C ASN A 49 -10.89 -10.29 19.44
N THR A 50 -10.82 -9.24 18.61
CA THR A 50 -11.74 -9.05 17.50
C THR A 50 -10.98 -9.14 16.17
N ARG A 51 -11.49 -9.98 15.28
CA ARG A 51 -11.00 -10.14 13.90
C ARG A 51 -11.83 -9.31 12.94
N TRP A 52 -11.15 -8.54 12.10
CA TRP A 52 -11.72 -7.65 11.11
C TRP A 52 -11.09 -7.93 9.74
N VAL A 53 -11.90 -7.81 8.70
CA VAL A 53 -11.42 -7.55 7.34
C VAL A 53 -11.54 -6.06 7.10
N ILE A 54 -10.45 -5.42 6.71
CA ILE A 54 -10.43 -4.00 6.34
C ILE A 54 -10.39 -3.92 4.82
N VAL A 55 -11.25 -3.09 4.25
CA VAL A 55 -11.48 -3.05 2.81
C VAL A 55 -11.43 -1.60 2.32
N GLY A 56 -10.57 -1.34 1.34
CA GLY A 56 -10.52 -0.08 0.63
C GLY A 56 -11.56 -0.01 -0.49
N ALA A 57 -12.17 1.17 -0.65
CA ALA A 57 -13.11 1.47 -1.73
C ALA A 57 -12.78 2.87 -2.30
N PRO A 58 -11.77 2.99 -3.19
CA PRO A 58 -11.22 4.28 -3.64
C PRO A 58 -12.20 5.22 -4.35
N LYS A 59 -13.35 4.70 -4.81
CA LYS A 59 -14.39 5.48 -5.49
C LYS A 59 -15.66 5.66 -4.66
N ALA A 60 -15.67 5.20 -3.42
CA ALA A 60 -16.80 5.40 -2.51
C ALA A 60 -17.04 6.89 -2.24
N ASN A 61 -18.33 7.26 -2.16
CA ASN A 61 -18.73 8.46 -1.44
C ASN A 61 -18.63 8.17 0.07
N SER A 62 -18.22 9.17 0.84
CA SER A 62 -18.03 9.04 2.28
C SER A 62 -19.17 9.69 3.03
N SER A 63 -19.71 9.01 4.04
CA SER A 63 -20.71 9.58 4.96
C SER A 63 -20.09 10.61 5.91
N TYR A 64 -18.80 10.48 6.20
CA TYR A 64 -18.02 11.42 7.05
C TYR A 64 -17.48 12.64 6.27
N SER A 65 -17.51 12.59 4.93
CA SER A 65 -17.04 13.66 4.04
C SER A 65 -18.01 13.89 2.88
N SER A 66 -19.28 14.12 3.22
CA SER A 66 -20.39 14.29 2.26
C SER A 66 -20.26 15.48 1.31
N SER A 67 -19.46 16.50 1.64
CA SER A 67 -19.17 17.66 0.79
C SER A 67 -18.06 17.40 -0.24
N VAL A 68 -17.42 16.24 -0.19
CA VAL A 68 -16.27 15.88 -1.03
C VAL A 68 -16.70 14.89 -2.11
N HIS A 69 -16.31 15.15 -3.35
CA HIS A 69 -16.68 14.32 -4.47
C HIS A 69 -15.80 13.06 -4.56
N SER A 70 -16.41 11.88 -4.41
CA SER A 70 -15.76 10.56 -4.56
C SER A 70 -14.37 10.48 -3.89
N PRO A 71 -14.23 10.84 -2.59
CA PRO A 71 -12.93 10.82 -1.91
C PRO A 71 -12.35 9.41 -1.76
N GLY A 72 -13.19 8.39 -1.84
CA GLY A 72 -12.87 7.03 -1.40
C GLY A 72 -13.08 6.87 0.11
N ALA A 73 -13.23 5.62 0.53
CA ALA A 73 -13.48 5.29 1.93
C ALA A 73 -12.86 3.93 2.28
N ILE A 74 -12.73 3.68 3.58
CA ILE A 74 -12.25 2.42 4.14
C ILE A 74 -13.37 1.85 5.00
N TYR A 75 -13.59 0.54 4.86
CA TYR A 75 -14.61 -0.18 5.58
C TYR A 75 -13.98 -1.22 6.49
N LYS A 76 -14.62 -1.49 7.62
CA LYS A 76 -14.29 -2.61 8.51
C LYS A 76 -15.47 -3.58 8.56
N CYS A 77 -15.18 -4.86 8.38
CA CYS A 77 -16.14 -5.95 8.41
C CYS A 77 -15.73 -6.91 9.53
N ARG A 78 -16.57 -7.09 10.55
CA ARG A 78 -16.25 -8.04 11.63
C ARG A 78 -16.37 -9.46 11.09
N VAL A 79 -15.39 -10.32 11.37
CA VAL A 79 -15.36 -11.71 10.88
C VAL A 79 -16.32 -12.59 11.67
N HIS A 80 -16.29 -12.50 13.00
CA HIS A 80 -17.18 -13.23 13.90
C HIS A 80 -18.31 -12.33 14.40
N SER A 81 -19.42 -12.94 14.84
CA SER A 81 -20.56 -12.21 15.42
C SER A 81 -21.13 -11.13 14.47
N ASN A 82 -21.13 -11.41 13.17
CA ASN A 82 -21.64 -10.54 12.11
C ASN A 82 -22.51 -11.36 11.14
N PRO A 83 -23.69 -11.83 11.58
CA PRO A 83 -24.54 -12.70 10.77
C PRO A 83 -25.00 -12.03 9.47
N ASP A 84 -25.23 -10.71 9.52
CA ASP A 84 -25.64 -9.91 8.37
C ASP A 84 -24.50 -9.56 7.41
N ARG A 85 -23.26 -9.96 7.73
CA ARG A 85 -22.04 -9.69 6.94
C ARG A 85 -21.90 -8.22 6.57
N ARG A 86 -22.26 -7.32 7.49
CA ARG A 86 -22.21 -5.87 7.27
C ARG A 86 -20.79 -5.35 7.44
N CYS A 87 -20.46 -4.37 6.61
CA CYS A 87 -19.23 -3.59 6.71
C CYS A 87 -19.60 -2.15 7.02
N THR A 88 -18.92 -1.55 7.99
CA THR A 88 -19.14 -0.15 8.38
C THR A 88 -18.00 0.70 7.88
N GLU A 89 -18.31 1.87 7.34
CA GLU A 89 -17.30 2.89 7.01
C GLU A 89 -16.51 3.28 8.26
N MET A 90 -15.21 3.51 8.10
CA MET A 90 -14.34 4.01 9.15
C MET A 90 -14.24 5.53 9.09
N ASP A 91 -14.46 6.20 10.21
CA ASP A 91 -14.17 7.63 10.35
C ASP A 91 -12.66 7.83 10.54
N LEU A 92 -12.02 8.44 9.54
CA LEU A 92 -10.60 8.78 9.56
C LEU A 92 -10.32 10.13 10.24
N GLY A 93 -11.33 10.80 10.79
CA GLY A 93 -11.17 12.10 11.47
C GLY A 93 -10.81 13.25 10.53
N ARG A 94 -11.12 13.11 9.23
CA ARG A 94 -10.76 14.09 8.19
C ARG A 94 -11.81 15.18 7.98
N GLY A 95 -12.95 15.07 8.68
CA GLY A 95 -14.04 16.03 8.64
C GLY A 95 -14.71 16.18 7.26
N ASN A 96 -15.61 17.16 7.19
CA ASN A 96 -16.47 17.40 6.02
C ASN A 96 -16.02 18.61 5.20
N ARG A 97 -14.71 18.73 4.93
CA ARG A 97 -14.13 19.82 4.12
C ARG A 97 -13.45 19.24 2.89
N GLN A 98 -13.81 19.77 1.71
CA GLN A 98 -13.16 19.46 0.45
C GLN A 98 -11.71 19.95 0.43
N ARG A 99 -11.50 21.20 0.87
CA ARG A 99 -10.19 21.85 0.90
C ARG A 99 -9.75 22.18 2.33
N GLU A 100 -8.46 21.94 2.62
CA GLU A 100 -7.87 22.21 3.94
C GLU A 100 -6.42 22.68 3.81
N SER A 101 -5.98 23.59 4.69
CA SER A 101 -4.57 24.01 4.76
C SER A 101 -3.71 22.91 5.38
N CYS A 102 -2.58 22.59 4.74
CA CYS A 102 -1.68 21.50 5.14
C CYS A 102 -0.21 21.93 5.32
N GLY A 103 0.08 23.22 5.19
CA GLY A 103 1.43 23.77 5.16
C GLY A 103 1.45 25.20 4.61
N LYS A 104 2.63 25.81 4.50
CA LYS A 104 2.74 27.22 4.06
C LYS A 104 2.28 27.43 2.62
N THR A 105 2.55 26.46 1.76
CA THR A 105 2.19 26.48 0.33
C THR A 105 1.40 25.24 -0.03
N CYS A 106 0.47 24.85 0.86
CA CYS A 106 -0.31 23.64 0.76
C CYS A 106 -1.79 23.91 1.03
N GLN A 107 -2.60 23.72 0.00
CA GLN A 107 -4.04 23.61 0.12
C GLN A 107 -4.43 22.24 -0.42
N GLY A 108 -4.73 21.31 0.47
CA GLY A 108 -5.13 19.97 0.12
C GLY A 108 -6.51 19.95 -0.50
N ASP A 109 -6.69 19.21 -1.60
CA ASP A 109 -7.97 18.94 -2.23
C ASP A 109 -8.23 17.43 -2.22
N ARG A 110 -9.41 17.07 -1.69
CA ARG A 110 -9.79 15.69 -1.40
C ARG A 110 -10.70 15.06 -2.45
N ASP A 111 -11.10 15.82 -3.48
CA ASP A 111 -11.93 15.25 -4.55
C ASP A 111 -11.13 14.19 -5.32
N ASP A 112 -11.76 13.04 -5.56
CA ASP A 112 -11.17 11.93 -6.32
C ASP A 112 -9.77 11.54 -5.83
N GLU A 113 -9.50 11.66 -4.52
CA GLU A 113 -8.18 11.40 -3.93
C GLU A 113 -7.82 9.91 -3.86
N TRP A 114 -8.81 9.02 -4.03
CA TRP A 114 -8.67 7.56 -4.02
C TRP A 114 -8.25 6.98 -2.68
N MET A 115 -8.88 7.42 -1.59
CA MET A 115 -8.63 6.85 -0.25
C MET A 115 -9.00 5.36 -0.19
N GLY A 116 -8.05 4.54 0.28
CA GLY A 116 -8.16 3.09 0.29
C GLY A 116 -7.58 2.42 -0.96
N VAL A 117 -6.80 3.13 -1.78
CA VAL A 117 -6.10 2.52 -2.93
C VAL A 117 -5.09 1.46 -2.47
N SER A 118 -4.45 1.68 -1.34
CA SER A 118 -3.55 0.73 -0.71
C SER A 118 -3.77 0.72 0.80
N LEU A 119 -3.59 -0.47 1.38
CA LEU A 119 -3.70 -0.74 2.80
C LEU A 119 -2.51 -1.61 3.20
N ALA A 120 -1.93 -1.36 4.37
CA ALA A 120 -0.92 -2.23 4.96
C ALA A 120 -1.07 -2.29 6.48
N ARG A 121 -0.97 -3.48 7.06
CA ARG A 121 -0.97 -3.67 8.52
C ARG A 121 0.47 -3.72 9.00
N GLN A 122 0.76 -2.96 10.07
CA GLN A 122 2.03 -3.01 10.76
C GLN A 122 2.26 -4.43 11.28
N ASP A 123 3.46 -4.96 11.04
CA ASP A 123 3.87 -6.30 11.50
C ASP A 123 4.11 -6.32 13.01
N SER A 124 3.04 -6.20 13.80
CA SER A 124 3.10 -6.29 15.26
C SER A 124 1.76 -6.76 15.84
N ALA A 125 1.79 -7.28 17.07
CA ALA A 125 0.59 -7.78 17.74
C ALA A 125 -0.51 -6.72 17.86
N ASN A 126 -0.11 -5.47 18.19
CA ASN A 126 -0.98 -4.30 18.20
C ASN A 126 -0.72 -3.43 16.97
N GLY A 127 -0.71 -4.06 15.80
CA GLY A 127 -0.39 -3.39 14.55
C GLY A 127 -1.34 -2.25 14.21
N LYS A 128 -0.75 -1.10 13.88
CA LYS A 128 -1.45 0.02 13.22
C LYS A 128 -1.75 -0.33 11.76
N ILE A 129 -2.54 0.49 11.09
CA ILE A 129 -2.84 0.34 9.66
C ILE A 129 -2.36 1.58 8.92
N LEU A 130 -1.70 1.40 7.79
CA LEU A 130 -1.49 2.42 6.78
C LEU A 130 -2.66 2.37 5.80
N ALA A 131 -3.22 3.53 5.47
CA ALA A 131 -4.13 3.67 4.34
C ALA A 131 -3.79 4.90 3.52
N CYS A 132 -3.88 4.79 2.20
CA CYS A 132 -3.43 5.85 1.30
C CYS A 132 -4.46 6.27 0.25
N ALA A 133 -4.23 7.48 -0.25
CA ALA A 133 -4.97 8.22 -1.26
C ALA A 133 -3.95 8.85 -2.24
N HIS A 134 -3.42 8.03 -3.14
CA HIS A 134 -2.32 8.43 -4.03
C HIS A 134 -2.66 9.57 -5.01
N ARG A 135 -3.94 9.89 -5.19
CA ARG A 135 -4.40 10.99 -6.06
C ARG A 135 -4.79 12.24 -5.29
N TRP A 136 -4.56 12.29 -3.97
CA TRP A 136 -4.69 13.52 -3.20
C TRP A 136 -3.78 14.62 -3.77
N LYS A 137 -4.28 15.86 -3.79
CA LYS A 137 -3.67 16.95 -4.58
C LYS A 137 -3.42 18.16 -3.70
N ASN A 138 -2.34 18.86 -3.96
CA ASN A 138 -2.14 20.23 -3.52
C ASN A 138 -2.57 21.18 -4.64
N VAL A 139 -3.57 22.03 -4.36
CA VAL A 139 -4.16 23.00 -5.29
C VAL A 139 -3.75 24.45 -4.96
N PHE A 140 -2.76 24.65 -4.09
CA PHE A 140 -2.30 26.00 -3.70
C PHE A 140 -1.87 26.85 -4.91
N TYR A 141 -1.28 26.20 -5.93
CA TYR A 141 -0.86 26.82 -7.20
C TYR A 141 -1.77 26.44 -8.37
N GLU A 142 -3.07 26.22 -8.14
CA GLU A 142 -3.99 25.69 -9.17
C GLU A 142 -4.08 26.52 -10.45
N SER A 143 -3.70 27.80 -10.42
CA SER A 143 -3.57 28.64 -11.62
C SER A 143 -2.42 28.21 -12.56
N GLU A 144 -1.41 27.53 -12.04
CA GLU A 144 -0.26 27.02 -12.80
C GLU A 144 -0.32 25.50 -12.95
N TYR A 145 -0.34 24.79 -11.81
CA TYR A 145 -0.33 23.33 -11.75
C TYR A 145 -1.10 22.81 -10.55
N ILE A 146 -1.79 21.69 -10.74
CA ILE A 146 -2.30 20.85 -9.65
C ILE A 146 -1.24 19.79 -9.35
N LEU A 147 -0.79 19.70 -8.10
CA LEU A 147 0.32 18.84 -7.70
C LEU A 147 -0.19 17.59 -6.97
N PRO A 148 -0.28 16.41 -7.63
CA PRO A 148 -0.75 15.19 -7.00
C PRO A 148 0.36 14.58 -6.12
N HIS A 149 0.52 15.11 -4.90
CA HIS A 149 1.51 14.61 -3.95
C HIS A 149 1.16 13.23 -3.40
N GLY A 150 -0.14 12.89 -3.33
CA GLY A 150 -0.62 11.75 -2.58
C GLY A 150 -0.68 12.02 -1.07
N TYR A 151 -1.43 11.18 -0.37
CA TYR A 151 -1.67 11.29 1.07
C TYR A 151 -1.79 9.89 1.66
N CYS A 152 -1.27 9.69 2.86
CA CYS A 152 -1.52 8.49 3.65
C CYS A 152 -1.91 8.84 5.08
N SER A 153 -2.51 7.89 5.79
CA SER A 153 -2.84 8.03 7.20
C SER A 153 -2.50 6.76 7.96
N ILE A 154 -1.86 6.91 9.12
CA ILE A 154 -1.62 5.82 10.06
C ILE A 154 -2.81 5.77 11.03
N ILE A 155 -3.57 4.70 10.96
CA ILE A 155 -4.76 4.42 11.75
C ILE A 155 -4.35 3.58 12.97
N PRO A 156 -4.82 3.93 14.19
CA PRO A 156 -4.51 3.18 15.40
C PRO A 156 -5.12 1.77 15.37
N PRO A 157 -4.62 0.83 16.20
CA PRO A 157 -5.10 -0.56 16.21
C PRO A 157 -6.57 -0.68 16.64
N THR A 158 -7.08 0.31 17.38
CA THR A 158 -8.48 0.40 17.82
C THR A 158 -9.46 0.68 16.68
N LEU A 159 -8.98 1.09 15.50
CA LEU A 159 -9.81 1.51 14.35
C LEU A 159 -10.75 2.68 14.71
N GLN A 160 -10.32 3.54 15.64
CA GLN A 160 -11.01 4.74 16.10
C GLN A 160 -10.22 6.00 15.69
N HIS A 161 -10.66 7.17 16.16
CA HIS A 161 -10.04 8.47 15.90
C HIS A 161 -8.56 8.54 16.33
N GLY A 162 -7.87 9.61 15.91
CA GLY A 162 -6.46 9.85 16.23
C GLY A 162 -5.51 9.35 15.15
N THR A 163 -5.93 9.39 13.88
CA THR A 163 -5.07 8.99 12.76
C THR A 163 -3.95 10.01 12.52
N LYS A 164 -2.74 9.54 12.17
CA LYS A 164 -1.60 10.42 11.86
C LYS A 164 -1.48 10.63 10.34
N PRO A 165 -1.67 11.85 9.81
CA PRO A 165 -1.51 12.12 8.39
C PRO A 165 -0.03 12.05 7.97
N LEU A 166 0.22 11.58 6.75
CA LEU A 166 1.52 11.55 6.10
C LEU A 166 1.38 12.14 4.68
N ILE A 167 2.17 13.19 4.38
CA ILE A 167 2.23 13.82 3.06
C ILE A 167 3.71 13.83 2.62
N PRO A 168 4.30 12.67 2.31
CA PRO A 168 5.75 12.49 2.20
C PRO A 168 6.41 13.23 1.03
N CYS A 169 5.61 13.76 0.12
CA CYS A 169 6.06 14.46 -1.09
C CYS A 169 5.81 15.97 -1.05
N TYR A 170 5.25 16.48 0.05
CA TYR A 170 5.10 17.91 0.24
C TYR A 170 6.38 18.53 0.78
N GLU A 171 6.82 19.62 0.13
CA GLU A 171 7.86 20.52 0.59
C GLU A 171 7.40 21.97 0.30
N ASP A 172 7.71 22.89 1.21
CA ASP A 172 7.32 24.30 1.07
C ASP A 172 7.92 24.90 -0.22
N TYR A 173 7.15 25.75 -0.90
CA TYR A 173 7.56 26.54 -2.08
C TYR A 173 7.92 25.72 -3.34
N LYS A 174 7.61 24.43 -3.38
CA LYS A 174 7.70 23.61 -4.60
C LYS A 174 6.42 23.76 -5.44
N GLN A 175 6.57 24.18 -6.71
CA GLN A 175 5.44 24.50 -7.60
C GLN A 175 5.45 23.75 -8.95
N LYS A 176 6.54 23.07 -9.29
CA LYS A 176 6.69 22.43 -10.60
C LYS A 176 6.10 21.02 -10.60
N TYR A 177 5.25 20.73 -11.58
CA TYR A 177 4.56 19.43 -11.69
C TYR A 177 5.51 18.23 -11.82
N GLY A 178 6.39 18.22 -12.83
CA GLY A 178 7.20 17.04 -13.14
C GLY A 178 8.55 16.97 -12.41
N GLU A 179 9.05 18.09 -11.90
CA GLU A 179 10.32 18.10 -11.18
C GLU A 179 10.15 17.57 -9.75
N GLU A 180 11.20 16.94 -9.23
CA GLU A 180 11.24 16.44 -7.86
C GLU A 180 10.04 15.57 -7.48
N HIS A 181 9.12 16.09 -6.67
CA HIS A 181 7.98 15.37 -6.11
C HIS A 181 6.62 16.00 -6.46
N GLY A 182 6.56 16.96 -7.39
CA GLY A 182 5.31 17.68 -7.72
C GLY A 182 4.17 16.77 -8.18
N SER A 183 4.49 15.71 -8.93
CA SER A 183 3.53 14.69 -9.37
C SER A 183 3.71 13.35 -8.67
N CYS A 184 4.25 13.34 -7.45
CA CYS A 184 4.76 12.15 -6.78
C CYS A 184 3.78 10.96 -6.67
N GLN A 185 2.51 11.22 -6.37
CA GLN A 185 1.48 10.21 -6.13
C GLN A 185 1.88 9.15 -5.10
N ALA A 186 2.43 9.59 -3.96
CA ALA A 186 2.85 8.69 -2.90
C ALA A 186 1.66 7.88 -2.34
N GLY A 187 1.91 6.61 -2.05
CA GLY A 187 0.93 5.72 -1.44
C GLY A 187 0.07 4.94 -2.43
N ILE A 188 0.44 4.91 -3.71
CA ILE A 188 -0.18 3.98 -4.69
C ILE A 188 -0.01 2.52 -4.23
N ALA A 189 1.12 2.22 -3.60
CA ALA A 189 1.43 1.00 -2.90
C ALA A 189 2.11 1.36 -1.58
N GLY A 190 1.93 0.50 -0.58
CA GLY A 190 2.59 0.67 0.71
C GLY A 190 2.78 -0.66 1.44
N VAL A 191 3.79 -0.70 2.30
CA VAL A 191 4.04 -1.80 3.24
C VAL A 191 4.41 -1.21 4.59
N PHE A 192 4.03 -1.90 5.67
CA PHE A 192 4.20 -1.41 7.03
C PHE A 192 4.91 -2.47 7.87
N THR A 193 6.21 -2.28 8.08
CA THR A 193 7.03 -3.15 8.94
C THR A 193 6.86 -2.76 10.40
N GLU A 194 7.57 -3.43 11.32
CA GLU A 194 7.60 -3.07 12.74
C GLU A 194 7.88 -1.58 12.98
N GLU A 195 8.85 -1.00 12.26
CA GLU A 195 9.34 0.37 12.50
C GLU A 195 9.13 1.33 11.33
N LEU A 196 8.81 0.83 10.13
CA LEU A 196 8.86 1.60 8.90
C LEU A 196 7.53 1.56 8.15
N VAL A 197 7.11 2.72 7.66
CA VAL A 197 6.07 2.84 6.65
C VAL A 197 6.75 3.13 5.32
N VAL A 198 6.66 2.20 4.37
CA VAL A 198 7.23 2.35 3.04
C VAL A 198 6.11 2.67 2.06
N MET A 199 6.27 3.71 1.25
CA MET A 199 5.30 4.19 0.29
C MET A 199 5.93 4.32 -1.09
N GLY A 200 5.27 3.73 -2.08
CA GLY A 200 5.61 3.90 -3.48
C GLY A 200 5.22 5.27 -4.02
N ALA A 201 6.08 5.90 -4.82
CA ALA A 201 5.91 7.26 -5.33
C ALA A 201 6.29 7.36 -6.83
N PRO A 202 5.53 6.70 -7.73
CA PRO A 202 5.89 6.49 -9.13
C PRO A 202 6.00 7.76 -9.97
N GLY A 203 5.28 8.84 -9.60
CA GLY A 203 5.26 10.06 -10.39
C GLY A 203 6.37 11.06 -10.04
N SER A 204 7.28 10.70 -9.12
CA SER A 204 8.44 11.55 -8.80
C SER A 204 9.42 11.62 -9.98
N TYR A 205 10.09 12.77 -10.14
CA TYR A 205 11.12 13.03 -11.13
C TYR A 205 10.72 12.66 -12.57
N TYR A 206 9.69 13.32 -13.11
CA TYR A 206 9.11 13.04 -14.43
C TYR A 206 8.79 11.54 -14.60
N TRP A 207 8.08 11.00 -13.62
CA TRP A 207 7.66 9.60 -13.60
C TRP A 207 8.80 8.57 -13.61
N THR A 208 10.03 8.97 -13.30
CA THR A 208 11.09 8.00 -12.96
C THR A 208 10.64 7.14 -11.78
N GLY A 209 10.03 7.80 -10.80
CA GLY A 209 9.52 7.19 -9.58
C GLY A 209 10.55 7.08 -8.47
N THR A 210 10.08 6.84 -7.26
CA THR A 210 10.91 6.66 -6.06
C THR A 210 10.14 5.89 -4.98
N VAL A 211 10.80 5.70 -3.84
CA VAL A 211 10.19 5.17 -2.61
C VAL A 211 10.37 6.20 -1.50
N LYS A 212 9.32 6.42 -0.70
CA LYS A 212 9.35 7.26 0.49
C LYS A 212 9.18 6.37 1.71
N VAL A 213 10.11 6.43 2.65
CA VAL A 213 10.09 5.64 3.88
C VAL A 213 9.91 6.59 5.05
N TYR A 214 8.97 6.30 5.93
CA TYR A 214 8.78 7.01 7.18
C TYR A 214 9.19 6.11 8.34
N ASN A 215 10.15 6.57 9.13
CA ASN A 215 10.60 5.86 10.33
C ASN A 215 9.73 6.32 11.52
N LEU A 216 9.05 5.36 12.16
CA LEU A 216 8.18 5.63 13.29
C LEU A 216 8.94 6.15 14.53
N THR A 217 10.18 5.71 14.72
CA THR A 217 11.00 5.99 15.91
C THR A 217 11.63 7.38 15.84
N SER A 218 12.24 7.73 14.70
CA SER A 218 12.89 9.04 14.50
C SER A 218 11.94 10.10 13.94
N GLU A 219 10.71 9.71 13.59
CA GLU A 219 9.71 10.54 12.92
C GLU A 219 10.21 11.25 11.64
N SER A 220 11.15 10.62 10.92
CA SER A 220 11.80 11.21 9.75
C SER A 220 11.48 10.45 8.47
N PHE A 221 11.53 11.17 7.34
CA PHE A 221 11.40 10.59 6.01
C PHE A 221 12.76 10.31 5.37
N TYR A 222 12.86 9.16 4.69
CA TYR A 222 14.00 8.76 3.87
C TYR A 222 13.54 8.50 2.43
N SER A 223 14.41 8.79 1.47
CA SER A 223 14.25 8.39 0.08
C SER A 223 15.61 8.06 -0.52
N PRO A 224 15.66 7.27 -1.60
CA PRO A 224 16.92 7.01 -2.26
C PRO A 224 17.43 8.29 -2.92
N ASN A 225 18.75 8.45 -2.94
CA ASN A 225 19.34 9.53 -3.73
C ASN A 225 19.03 9.30 -5.22
N LYS A 226 18.46 10.32 -5.86
CA LYS A 226 18.11 10.29 -7.28
C LYS A 226 19.29 9.90 -8.16
N ASP A 227 20.49 10.35 -7.85
CA ASP A 227 21.69 10.10 -8.68
C ASP A 227 22.09 8.61 -8.68
N ASN A 228 21.63 7.84 -7.68
CA ASN A 228 21.90 6.40 -7.56
C ASN A 228 20.79 5.54 -8.20
N ILE A 229 19.66 6.15 -8.56
CA ILE A 229 18.58 5.52 -9.32
C ILE A 229 18.80 5.83 -10.79
N ASP A 230 18.69 4.79 -11.60
CA ASP A 230 18.82 4.88 -13.05
C ASP A 230 17.90 6.00 -13.62
N SER A 231 18.47 6.92 -14.42
CA SER A 231 17.85 8.20 -14.81
C SER A 231 16.73 8.08 -15.85
N HIS A 232 16.25 6.86 -16.09
CA HIS A 232 15.18 6.58 -17.05
C HIS A 232 13.86 7.14 -16.57
N ARG A 233 13.43 8.25 -17.18
CA ARG A 233 12.09 8.82 -17.00
C ARG A 233 11.01 7.81 -17.37
N TYR A 234 9.83 7.98 -16.79
CA TYR A 234 8.67 7.12 -17.02
C TYR A 234 8.89 5.64 -16.65
N SER A 235 9.81 5.33 -15.72
CA SER A 235 10.04 3.97 -15.21
C SER A 235 8.98 3.51 -14.20
N TYR A 236 8.32 4.46 -13.53
CA TYR A 236 7.32 4.23 -12.48
C TYR A 236 7.88 3.44 -11.28
N LEU A 237 9.12 3.70 -10.87
CA LEU A 237 9.68 3.10 -9.66
C LEU A 237 8.79 3.40 -8.44
N GLY A 238 8.50 2.36 -7.66
CA GLY A 238 7.58 2.45 -6.52
C GLY A 238 6.12 2.20 -6.92
N TYR A 239 5.84 1.71 -8.14
CA TYR A 239 4.49 1.26 -8.49
C TYR A 239 4.00 0.14 -7.56
N ALA A 240 4.91 -0.75 -7.17
CA ALA A 240 4.71 -1.76 -6.13
C ALA A 240 5.90 -1.74 -5.17
N VAL A 241 5.64 -1.96 -3.87
CA VAL A 241 6.67 -2.00 -2.83
C VAL A 241 6.43 -3.17 -1.88
N THR A 242 7.50 -3.71 -1.34
CA THR A 242 7.48 -4.65 -0.21
C THR A 242 8.76 -4.47 0.62
N ALA A 243 8.80 -5.04 1.82
CA ALA A 243 9.95 -5.00 2.69
C ALA A 243 10.13 -6.35 3.39
N GLY A 244 11.37 -6.67 3.72
CA GLY A 244 11.70 -7.92 4.37
C GLY A 244 13.20 -8.14 4.47
N HIS A 245 13.61 -9.32 4.92
CA HIS A 245 15.01 -9.69 5.12
C HIS A 245 15.54 -10.41 3.88
N PHE A 246 16.02 -9.68 2.88
CA PHE A 246 16.50 -10.27 1.61
C PHE A 246 18.02 -10.49 1.60
N SER A 247 18.75 -9.60 2.27
CA SER A 247 20.21 -9.60 2.27
C SER A 247 20.83 -10.16 3.54
N SER A 248 20.15 -10.03 4.68
CA SER A 248 20.57 -10.57 5.98
C SER A 248 19.37 -10.68 6.92
N PRO A 249 19.32 -11.67 7.84
CA PRO A 249 18.24 -11.83 8.81
C PRO A 249 18.00 -10.61 9.72
N ASN A 250 19.02 -9.77 9.92
CA ASN A 250 18.95 -8.64 10.86
C ASN A 250 18.78 -7.28 10.17
N VAL A 251 18.61 -7.26 8.85
CA VAL A 251 18.48 -6.02 8.07
C VAL A 251 17.16 -6.04 7.34
N ILE A 252 16.38 -4.98 7.49
CA ILE A 252 15.18 -4.77 6.69
C ILE A 252 15.62 -4.13 5.36
N ASP A 253 15.37 -4.84 4.28
CA ASP A 253 15.53 -4.39 2.92
C ASP A 253 14.18 -3.98 2.34
N ILE A 254 14.20 -3.04 1.40
CA ILE A 254 13.00 -2.53 0.73
C ILE A 254 13.10 -2.89 -0.75
N ALA A 255 12.12 -3.63 -1.26
CA ALA A 255 12.03 -3.94 -2.68
C ALA A 255 10.97 -3.04 -3.34
N ALA A 256 11.29 -2.53 -4.54
CA ALA A 256 10.37 -1.69 -5.31
C ALA A 256 10.42 -2.02 -6.80
N GLY A 257 9.24 -2.10 -7.40
CA GLY A 257 9.06 -2.35 -8.83
C GLY A 257 9.04 -1.05 -9.65
N ALA A 258 9.63 -1.10 -10.84
CA ALA A 258 9.62 -0.08 -11.87
C ALA A 258 9.13 -0.73 -13.18
N PRO A 259 7.81 -0.94 -13.35
CA PRO A 259 7.25 -1.82 -14.37
C PRO A 259 7.48 -1.32 -15.80
N GLN A 260 7.63 -0.01 -16.00
CA GLN A 260 7.84 0.57 -17.34
C GLN A 260 9.31 0.76 -17.69
N HIS A 261 10.21 0.39 -16.78
CA HIS A 261 11.64 0.58 -17.01
C HIS A 261 12.13 -0.25 -18.20
N SER A 262 12.64 0.43 -19.23
CA SER A 262 13.17 -0.18 -20.47
C SER A 262 12.24 -1.25 -21.06
N THR A 263 10.92 -0.97 -21.07
CA THR A 263 9.80 -1.82 -21.55
C THR A 263 9.59 -3.17 -20.86
N ASN A 264 10.63 -3.77 -20.28
CA ASN A 264 10.56 -5.11 -19.66
C ASN A 264 10.34 -5.05 -18.15
N GLY A 265 10.50 -3.87 -17.55
CA GLY A 265 10.42 -3.64 -16.12
C GLY A 265 11.69 -4.00 -15.36
N LYS A 266 11.86 -3.39 -14.19
CA LYS A 266 12.93 -3.70 -13.23
C LYS A 266 12.38 -3.80 -11.81
N VAL A 267 13.11 -4.52 -10.96
CA VAL A 267 12.93 -4.50 -9.51
C VAL A 267 14.24 -4.06 -8.88
N TYR A 268 14.14 -3.18 -7.89
CA TYR A 268 15.26 -2.66 -7.11
C TYR A 268 15.12 -3.09 -5.65
N ILE A 269 16.22 -3.41 -5.00
CA ILE A 269 16.28 -3.60 -3.55
C ILE A 269 17.16 -2.50 -2.96
N PHE A 270 16.69 -1.88 -1.89
CA PHE A 270 17.33 -0.80 -1.16
C PHE A 270 17.59 -1.20 0.29
N LYS A 271 18.71 -0.71 0.83
CA LYS A 271 19.07 -0.77 2.24
C LYS A 271 18.97 0.61 2.85
N ILE A 272 18.64 0.67 4.13
CA ILE A 272 18.76 1.89 4.91
C ILE A 272 20.22 2.06 5.30
N ASP A 273 20.79 3.21 4.98
CA ASP A 273 22.14 3.61 5.37
C ASP A 273 22.07 5.03 5.95
N GLY A 274 22.19 5.14 7.28
CA GLY A 274 21.92 6.37 8.01
C GLY A 274 20.50 6.90 7.74
N ALA A 275 20.42 8.08 7.12
CA ALA A 275 19.16 8.74 6.77
C ALA A 275 18.81 8.65 5.26
N SER A 276 19.41 7.70 4.53
CA SER A 276 19.16 7.51 3.10
C SER A 276 18.87 6.05 2.74
N LEU A 277 18.37 5.84 1.52
CA LEU A 277 18.19 4.52 0.93
C LEU A 277 19.24 4.30 -0.16
N VAL A 278 20.03 3.25 -0.01
CA VAL A 278 21.08 2.88 -0.96
C VAL A 278 20.67 1.63 -1.70
N LYS A 279 20.71 1.69 -3.03
CA LYS A 279 20.43 0.53 -3.89
C LYS A 279 21.48 -0.56 -3.65
N SER A 280 21.03 -1.73 -3.21
CA SER A 280 21.88 -2.89 -2.94
C SER A 280 21.79 -3.95 -4.04
N PHE A 281 20.66 -4.02 -4.75
CA PHE A 281 20.46 -4.97 -5.85
C PHE A 281 19.48 -4.43 -6.89
N GLN A 282 19.57 -4.93 -8.12
CA GLN A 282 18.57 -4.71 -9.17
C GLN A 282 18.46 -5.94 -10.08
N ALA A 283 17.25 -6.23 -10.54
CA ALA A 283 16.97 -7.26 -11.54
C ALA A 283 16.08 -6.69 -12.65
N SER A 284 16.32 -7.12 -13.89
CA SER A 284 15.51 -6.75 -15.05
C SER A 284 14.60 -7.90 -15.46
N GLY A 285 13.36 -7.55 -15.84
CA GLY A 285 12.45 -8.48 -16.48
C GLY A 285 13.01 -8.97 -17.81
N LYS A 286 12.61 -10.18 -18.21
CA LYS A 286 12.87 -10.73 -19.53
C LYS A 286 11.54 -10.84 -20.25
N MET A 287 11.46 -10.38 -21.50
CA MET A 287 10.36 -10.80 -22.37
C MET A 287 10.56 -12.30 -22.65
N VAL A 288 9.53 -13.08 -22.36
CA VAL A 288 9.45 -14.51 -22.65
C VAL A 288 8.60 -14.70 -23.89
#